data_AF-A0A972KQD8-F1
#
_entry.id   AF-A0A972KQD8-F1
#
_cell.length_a   1.000
_cell.length_b   1.000
_cell.length_c   1.000
_cell.angle_alpha   90.00
_cell.angle_beta   90.00
_cell.angle_gamma   90.00
#
_symmetry.space_group_name_H-M   'P 1'
#
loop_
_entity.id
_entity.type
_entity.pdbx_description
1 polymer ?
#
loop_
_entity_poly.entity_id
_entity_poly.type
_entity_poly.pdbx_seq_one_letter_code
_entity_poly.pdbx_strand_id
1 'polypeptide(L)'
;MIMTTTPTIEGKNIQEYLGVVTGEAILGANIFKDFFANIVDIVGGRSAAYEDELRKARDIALDEMATKAREMGANAVVGIDLDYENLGASG
;
A
#
# COMPACT_ATOMS: atom_id res chain seq x y z
N MET A 1 4.66 9.46 -10.61
CA MET A 1 6.02 9.16 -10.12
C MET A 1 6.28 7.70 -10.44
N ILE A 2 7.48 7.31 -10.88
CA ILE A 2 7.77 5.88 -11.09
C ILE A 2 7.90 5.24 -9.71
N MET A 3 7.16 4.16 -9.48
CA MET A 3 7.19 3.38 -8.25
C MET A 3 7.36 1.92 -8.65
N THR A 4 8.36 1.24 -8.09
CA THR A 4 8.65 -0.16 -8.42
C THR A 4 9.18 -0.92 -7.21
N THR A 5 8.87 -2.22 -7.17
CA THR A 5 9.43 -3.16 -6.20
C THR A 5 10.85 -3.62 -6.58
N THR A 6 11.27 -3.38 -7.82
CA THR A 6 12.65 -3.65 -8.27
C THR A 6 13.62 -2.64 -7.69
N PRO A 7 14.88 -3.01 -7.39
CA PRO A 7 15.88 -2.08 -6.84
C PRO A 7 16.36 -1.05 -7.86
N THR A 8 16.13 -1.28 -9.15
CA THR A 8 16.55 -0.41 -10.26
C THR A 8 15.45 -0.28 -11.33
N ILE A 9 15.58 0.72 -12.20
CA ILE A 9 14.71 0.94 -13.36
C ILE A 9 15.54 0.76 -14.62
N GLU A 10 15.15 -0.18 -15.49
CA GLU A 10 15.86 -0.42 -16.75
C GLU A 10 15.92 0.83 -17.63
N GLY A 11 17.09 1.06 -18.25
CA GLY A 11 17.32 2.24 -19.09
C GLY A 11 17.45 3.57 -18.33
N LYS A 12 17.46 3.56 -16.98
CA LYS A 12 17.69 4.74 -16.15
C LYS A 12 18.76 4.47 -15.09
N ASN A 13 19.60 5.47 -14.82
CA ASN A 13 20.60 5.43 -13.74
C ASN A 13 20.12 6.27 -12.56
N ILE A 14 20.15 5.70 -11.35
CA ILE A 14 19.89 6.44 -10.10
C ILE A 14 21.04 7.43 -9.88
N GLN A 15 20.74 8.72 -9.82
CA GLN A 15 21.74 9.78 -9.64
C GLN A 15 22.01 10.10 -8.17
N GLU A 16 20.99 9.96 -7.32
CA GLU A 16 21.04 10.31 -5.91
C GLU A 16 20.07 9.41 -5.11
N TYR A 17 20.45 9.08 -3.88
CA TYR A 17 19.62 8.35 -2.93
C TYR A 17 19.21 9.31 -1.81
N LEU A 18 17.92 9.64 -1.75
CA LEU A 18 17.43 10.70 -0.88
C LEU A 18 17.05 10.21 0.53
N GLY A 19 17.08 8.90 0.76
CA GLY A 19 16.68 8.27 2.03
C GLY A 19 15.45 7.38 1.86
N VAL A 20 15.00 6.81 2.98
CA VAL A 20 13.83 5.91 3.01
C VAL A 20 12.54 6.72 3.15
N VAL A 21 11.50 6.29 2.45
CA VAL A 21 10.15 6.83 2.57
C VAL A 21 9.18 5.69 2.90
N THR A 22 8.17 5.99 3.71
CA THR A 22 7.10 5.06 4.07
C THR A 22 5.74 5.72 3.85
N GLY A 23 4.73 4.92 3.54
CA GLY A 23 3.33 5.36 3.53
C GLY A 23 2.48 4.25 4.13
N GLU A 24 1.45 4.65 4.87
CA GLU A 24 0.70 3.75 5.75
C GLU A 24 -0.80 3.99 5.59
N ALA A 25 -1.58 2.92 5.68
CA ALA A 25 -3.04 3.03 5.69
C ALA A 25 -3.61 2.03 6.69
N ILE A 26 -4.44 2.52 7.60
CA ILE A 26 -5.07 1.71 8.64
C ILE A 26 -6.54 1.49 8.27
N LEU A 27 -6.93 0.24 8.08
CA LEU A 27 -8.32 -0.16 7.89
C LEU A 27 -9.01 -0.28 9.25
N GLY A 28 -10.01 0.57 9.49
CA GLY A 28 -10.72 0.62 10.76
C GLY A 28 -11.64 -0.58 11.01
N ALA A 29 -11.93 -0.85 12.29
CA ALA A 29 -12.77 -1.98 12.72
C ALA A 29 -14.21 -1.97 12.15
N ASN A 30 -14.76 -0.78 11.86
CA ASN A 30 -16.09 -0.66 11.24
C ASN A 30 -16.11 -1.21 9.82
N ILE A 31 -15.06 -0.96 9.04
CA ILE A 31 -14.89 -1.50 7.69
C ILE A 31 -14.85 -3.04 7.75
N PHE A 32 -14.12 -3.59 8.73
CA PHE A 32 -14.09 -5.02 9.01
C PHE A 32 -15.47 -5.62 9.33
N LYS A 33 -16.24 -4.95 10.20
CA LYS A 33 -17.59 -5.39 10.59
C LYS A 33 -18.56 -5.41 9.40
N ASP A 34 -18.48 -4.40 8.54
CA ASP A 34 -19.33 -4.30 7.34
C ASP A 34 -18.99 -5.38 6.30
N PHE A 35 -17.74 -5.86 6.24
CA PHE A 35 -17.41 -7.04 5.42
C PHE A 35 -18.06 -8.31 5.97
N PHE A 36 -17.98 -8.57 7.28
CA PHE A 36 -18.56 -9.78 7.87
C PHE A 36 -20.08 -9.82 7.74
N ALA A 37 -20.75 -8.66 7.76
CA ALA A 37 -22.19 -8.56 7.54
C ALA A 37 -22.61 -8.91 6.10
N ASN A 38 -21.71 -8.77 5.12
CA ASN A 38 -21.97 -8.97 3.69
C ASN A 38 -21.33 -10.24 3.09
N ILE A 39 -20.49 -10.97 3.84
CA ILE A 39 -19.87 -12.24 3.42
C ILE A 39 -20.80 -13.43 3.74
N VAL A 40 -22.02 -13.40 3.22
CA VAL A 40 -22.90 -14.58 3.29
C VAL A 40 -22.91 -15.37 1.98
N ASP A 41 -22.50 -14.77 0.85
CA ASP A 41 -22.69 -15.38 -0.49
C ASP A 41 -21.41 -15.61 -1.32
N ILE A 42 -20.20 -15.49 -0.76
CA ILE A 42 -18.96 -15.63 -1.55
C ILE A 42 -18.24 -16.94 -1.26
N VAL A 43 -18.66 -17.99 -1.97
CA VAL A 43 -17.91 -19.23 -2.15
C VAL A 43 -16.83 -18.99 -3.21
N GLY A 44 -15.54 -19.11 -2.86
CA GLY A 44 -14.46 -19.19 -3.87
C GLY A 44 -13.33 -18.15 -3.81
N GLY A 45 -13.14 -17.43 -2.71
CA GLY A 45 -11.84 -16.78 -2.42
C GLY A 45 -11.62 -15.35 -2.93
N ARG A 46 -12.66 -14.67 -3.44
CA ARG A 46 -12.61 -13.24 -3.82
C ARG A 46 -13.85 -12.49 -3.33
N SER A 47 -13.77 -11.86 -2.17
CA SER A 47 -14.81 -10.95 -1.70
C SER A 47 -14.60 -9.57 -2.30
N ALA A 48 -15.39 -9.20 -3.30
CA ALA A 48 -15.24 -7.94 -4.05
C ALA A 48 -15.13 -6.70 -3.12
N ALA A 49 -15.97 -6.64 -2.08
CA ALA A 49 -15.93 -5.53 -1.11
C ALA A 49 -14.63 -5.49 -0.29
N TYR A 50 -14.10 -6.65 0.13
CA TYR A 50 -12.85 -6.72 0.89
C TYR A 50 -11.64 -6.35 0.02
N GLU A 51 -11.61 -6.86 -1.22
CA GLU A 51 -10.56 -6.52 -2.19
C GLU A 51 -10.55 -5.02 -2.52
N ASP A 52 -11.72 -4.40 -2.64
CA ASP A 52 -11.83 -2.98 -2.95
C ASP A 52 -11.30 -2.09 -1.83
N GLU A 53 -11.58 -2.43 -0.56
CA GLU A 53 -11.04 -1.66 0.57
C GLU A 53 -9.55 -1.89 0.79
N LEU A 54 -9.03 -3.12 0.60
CA LEU A 54 -7.59 -3.35 0.59
C LEU A 54 -6.89 -2.58 -0.55
N ARG A 55 -7.53 -2.49 -1.72
CA ARG A 55 -7.03 -1.67 -2.83
C ARG A 55 -6.98 -0.21 -2.42
N LYS A 56 -8.05 0.34 -1.84
CA LYS A 56 -8.07 1.73 -1.35
C LYS A 56 -6.99 1.99 -0.31
N ALA A 57 -6.80 1.09 0.66
CA ALA A 57 -5.74 1.23 1.65
C ALA A 57 -4.35 1.27 0.99
N ARG A 58 -4.08 0.36 0.06
CA ARG A 58 -2.81 0.36 -0.68
C ARG A 58 -2.61 1.64 -1.50
N ASP A 59 -3.65 2.13 -2.18
CA ASP A 59 -3.56 3.35 -2.98
C ASP A 59 -3.25 4.56 -2.08
N ILE A 60 -3.89 4.66 -0.90
CA ILE A 60 -3.61 5.70 0.10
C ILE A 60 -2.15 5.62 0.56
N ALA A 61 -1.67 4.43 0.93
CA ALA A 61 -0.29 4.24 1.38
C ALA A 61 0.74 4.59 0.30
N LEU A 62 0.50 4.18 -0.96
CA LEU A 62 1.38 4.51 -2.08
C LEU A 62 1.38 6.01 -2.40
N ASP A 63 0.23 6.68 -2.33
CA ASP A 63 0.13 8.12 -2.54
C ASP A 63 0.85 8.92 -1.44
N GLU A 64 0.75 8.48 -0.17
CA GLU A 64 1.50 9.08 0.94
C GLU A 64 3.02 8.90 0.73
N MET A 65 3.46 7.69 0.41
CA MET A 65 4.87 7.40 0.10
C MET A 65 5.38 8.28 -1.06
N ALA A 66 4.59 8.41 -2.12
CA ALA A 66 4.93 9.25 -3.26
C ALA A 66 4.95 10.75 -2.90
N THR A 67 4.10 11.19 -1.97
CA THR A 67 4.09 12.59 -1.51
C THR A 67 5.36 12.92 -0.73
N LYS A 68 5.71 12.10 0.26
CA LYS A 68 6.98 12.24 1.01
C LYS A 68 8.20 12.19 0.10
N ALA A 69 8.21 11.28 -0.88
CA ALA A 69 9.28 11.21 -1.87
C ALA A 69 9.40 12.52 -2.68
N ARG A 70 8.27 13.13 -3.09
CA ARG A 70 8.29 14.43 -3.79
C ARG A 70 8.79 15.57 -2.90
N GLU A 71 8.42 15.59 -1.62
CA GLU A 71 8.89 16.59 -0.66
C GLU A 71 10.42 16.56 -0.49
N MET A 72 11.03 15.38 -0.66
CA MET A 72 12.48 15.19 -0.66
C MET A 72 13.13 15.51 -2.02
N GLY A 73 12.35 15.85 -3.04
CA GLY A 73 12.84 16.12 -4.40
C GLY A 73 13.01 14.88 -5.28
N ALA A 74 12.52 13.70 -4.84
CA ALA A 74 12.60 12.48 -5.63
C ALA A 74 11.64 12.51 -6.83
N ASN A 75 12.02 11.81 -7.90
CA ASN A 75 11.18 11.59 -9.08
C ASN A 75 10.78 10.11 -9.29
N ALA A 76 11.31 9.22 -8.45
CA ALA A 76 11.01 7.80 -8.42
C ALA A 76 11.20 7.22 -7.01
N VAL A 77 10.52 6.11 -6.73
CA VAL A 77 10.74 5.24 -5.56
C VAL A 77 11.01 3.83 -6.09
N VAL A 78 12.10 3.21 -5.65
CA VAL A 78 12.54 1.87 -6.04
C VAL A 78 12.64 0.99 -4.81
N GLY A 79 12.63 -0.33 -4.99
CA GLY A 79 12.75 -1.29 -3.89
C GLY A 79 11.58 -1.21 -2.91
N ILE A 80 10.38 -0.90 -3.40
CA ILE A 80 9.17 -0.86 -2.56
C ILE A 80 8.85 -2.27 -2.07
N ASP A 81 8.57 -2.37 -0.77
CA ASP A 81 7.97 -3.56 -0.15
C ASP A 81 6.58 -3.20 0.39
N LEU A 82 5.66 -4.17 0.40
CA LEU A 82 4.28 -3.97 0.83
C LEU A 82 3.88 -5.03 1.86
N ASP A 83 3.73 -4.59 3.09
CA ASP A 83 3.33 -5.43 4.22
C ASP A 83 1.87 -5.20 4.62
N TYR A 84 1.17 -6.28 4.98
CA TYR A 84 -0.17 -6.24 5.53
C TYR A 84 -0.15 -6.86 6.92
N GLU A 85 -0.39 -6.03 7.93
CA GLU A 85 -0.39 -6.47 9.33
C GLU A 85 -1.77 -6.26 9.97
N ASN A 86 -2.20 -7.25 10.76
CA ASN A 86 -3.40 -7.12 11.58
C ASN A 86 -3.03 -6.46 12.91
N LEU A 87 -3.34 -5.17 13.04
CA LEU A 87 -3.19 -4.44 14.29
C LEU A 87 -4.36 -4.76 15.24
N GLY A 88 -4.28 -5.92 15.89
CA GLY A 88 -5.24 -6.39 16.90
C GLY A 88 -4.51 -6.82 18.17
N ALA A 89 -5.20 -6.81 19.31
CA ALA A 89 -4.66 -7.22 20.61
C ALA A 89 -4.40 -8.74 20.67
N SER A 90 -3.39 -9.21 19.96
CA SER A 90 -2.75 -10.51 20.09
C SER A 90 -1.38 -10.35 19.44
N GLY A 91 -0.36 -10.19 20.28
CA GLY A 91 1.01 -9.83 19.87
C GLY A 91 1.76 -10.90 19.09
#